data_AF-A0A1Y6IMI6-F1
#
_entry.id   AF-A0A1Y6IMI6-F1
#
_cell.length_a   1.000
_cell.length_b   1.000
_cell.length_c   1.000
_cell.angle_alpha   90.00
_cell.angle_beta   90.00
_cell.angle_gamma   90.00
#
_symmetry.space_group_name_H-M   'P 1'
#
loop_
_entity.id
_entity.type
_entity.pdbx_description
1 polymer ?
#
loop_
_entity_poly.entity_id
_entity_poly.type
_entity_poly.pdbx_seq_one_letter_code
_entity_poly.pdbx_strand_id
1 'polypeptide(L)'
;MKKTISFAAIHFSIAFTVAYVLTGDIILGSLIAMLEPMINTVAFYFHEKVWSQYIPLRRYASDPRIKTASFAVIHFSVAFNVAYMLTGSWLIGGVMAMIEPSINTCAYYFHEKMWQGKAERSQWQCAHHSAVTLS
;
A
#
# COMPACT_ATOMS: atom_id res chain seq x y z
N MET A 1 -9.58 13.95 5.61
CA MET A 1 -8.16 14.02 6.04
C MET A 1 -7.78 12.96 7.07
N LYS A 2 -8.53 12.76 8.17
CA LYS A 2 -8.17 11.75 9.21
C LYS A 2 -8.00 10.32 8.69
N LYS A 3 -8.86 9.87 7.76
CA LYS A 3 -8.81 8.51 7.18
C LYS A 3 -7.53 8.23 6.38
N THR A 4 -7.03 9.21 5.63
CA THR A 4 -5.83 9.05 4.78
C THR A 4 -4.56 8.94 5.61
N ILE A 5 -4.46 9.74 6.68
CA ILE A 5 -3.32 9.69 7.62
C ILE A 5 -3.33 8.36 8.39
N SER A 6 -4.51 7.90 8.85
CA SER A 6 -4.63 6.58 9.48
C SER A 6 -4.21 5.45 8.54
N PHE A 7 -4.58 5.52 7.27
CA PHE A 7 -4.19 4.51 6.29
C PHE A 7 -2.66 4.46 6.09
N ALA A 8 -2.02 5.61 5.88
CA ALA A 8 -0.57 5.69 5.73
C ALA A 8 0.17 5.22 7.00
N ALA A 9 -0.33 5.59 8.18
CA ALA A 9 0.27 5.18 9.44
C ALA A 9 0.19 3.66 9.66
N ILE A 10 -0.95 3.03 9.38
CA ILE A 10 -1.11 1.58 9.49
C ILE A 10 -0.17 0.85 8.52
N HIS A 11 -0.13 1.28 7.25
CA HIS A 11 0.75 0.69 6.25
C HIS A 11 2.23 0.79 6.67
N PHE A 12 2.65 1.96 7.14
CA PHE A 12 4.01 2.18 7.63
C PHE A 12 4.34 1.31 8.85
N SER A 13 3.46 1.24 9.85
CA SER A 13 3.67 0.41 11.04
C SER A 13 3.79 -1.06 10.70
N ILE A 14 2.99 -1.55 9.75
CA ILE A 14 3.02 -2.94 9.30
C ILE A 14 4.30 -3.23 8.54
N ALA A 15 4.65 -2.42 7.52
CA ALA A 15 5.86 -2.59 6.73
C ALA A 15 7.10 -2.60 7.63
N PHE A 16 7.18 -1.65 8.57
CA PHE A 16 8.23 -1.60 9.58
C PHE A 16 8.27 -2.86 10.46
N THR A 17 7.12 -3.32 10.96
CA THR A 17 7.07 -4.49 11.85
C THR A 17 7.52 -5.77 11.12
N VAL A 18 7.06 -5.96 9.89
CA VAL A 18 7.43 -7.12 9.06
C VAL A 18 8.91 -7.10 8.76
N ALA A 19 9.44 -5.97 8.30
CA ALA A 19 10.85 -5.83 7.97
C ALA A 19 11.71 -6.02 9.23
N TYR A 20 11.29 -5.50 10.37
CA TYR A 20 11.97 -5.74 11.65
C TYR A 20 11.98 -7.22 12.04
N VAL A 21 10.85 -7.92 11.91
CA VAL A 21 10.77 -9.37 12.22
C VAL A 21 11.65 -10.20 11.30
N LEU A 22 11.73 -9.84 10.01
CA LEU A 22 12.52 -10.60 9.03
C LEU A 22 14.01 -10.29 9.09
N THR A 23 14.39 -9.05 9.42
CA THR A 23 15.78 -8.59 9.36
C THR A 23 16.45 -8.56 10.74
N GLY A 24 15.67 -8.49 11.82
CA GLY A 24 16.15 -8.35 13.19
C GLY A 24 16.72 -6.96 13.55
N ASP A 25 16.73 -6.03 12.58
CA ASP A 25 17.32 -4.70 12.73
C ASP A 25 16.29 -3.60 12.43
N ILE A 26 16.14 -2.68 13.38
CA ILE A 26 15.24 -1.53 13.34
C ILE A 26 15.67 -0.53 12.25
N ILE A 27 16.97 -0.36 12.02
CA ILE A 27 17.50 0.59 11.05
C ILE A 27 17.18 0.09 9.63
N LEU A 28 17.46 -1.18 9.35
CA LEU A 28 17.09 -1.81 8.08
C LEU A 28 15.58 -1.81 7.87
N GLY A 29 14.78 -2.14 8.89
CA GLY A 29 13.32 -2.15 8.78
C GLY A 29 12.72 -0.77 8.49
N SER A 30 13.23 0.28 9.11
CA SER A 30 12.79 1.66 8.85
C SER A 30 13.26 2.18 7.48
N LEU A 31 14.48 1.82 7.07
CA LEU A 31 15.02 2.17 5.76
C LEU A 31 14.22 1.53 4.63
N ILE A 32 13.87 0.25 4.75
CA ILE A 32 13.03 -0.47 3.78
C ILE A 32 11.64 0.17 3.68
N ALA A 33 10.98 0.40 4.83
CA ALA A 33 9.65 1.00 4.88
C ALA A 33 9.58 2.42 4.27
N MET A 34 10.70 3.15 4.24
CA MET A 34 10.78 4.47 3.58
C MET A 34 11.18 4.36 2.11
N LEU A 35 12.10 3.45 1.76
CA LEU A 35 12.60 3.31 0.39
C LEU A 35 11.58 2.68 -0.56
N GLU A 36 10.75 1.75 -0.08
CA GLU A 36 9.70 1.10 -0.88
C GLU A 36 8.79 2.12 -1.60
N PRO A 37 8.11 3.06 -0.91
CA PRO A 37 7.27 4.04 -1.57
C PRO A 37 8.06 5.04 -2.44
N MET A 38 9.28 5.39 -2.05
CA MET A 38 10.12 6.34 -2.81
C MET A 38 10.55 5.77 -4.15
N ILE A 39 11.11 4.56 -4.16
CA ILE A 39 11.63 3.94 -5.38
C ILE A 39 10.48 3.48 -6.28
N ASN A 40 9.38 2.98 -5.71
CA ASN A 40 8.19 2.64 -6.50
C ASN A 40 7.61 3.88 -7.22
N THR A 41 7.62 5.05 -6.58
CA THR A 41 7.18 6.31 -7.22
C THR A 41 8.09 6.68 -8.39
N VAL A 42 9.42 6.55 -8.22
CA VAL A 42 10.39 6.82 -9.30
C VAL A 42 10.23 5.81 -10.45
N ALA A 43 10.11 4.53 -10.13
CA ALA A 43 9.91 3.47 -11.12
C ALA A 43 8.60 3.68 -11.89
N PHE A 44 7.53 4.07 -11.20
CA PHE A 44 6.26 4.42 -11.83
C PHE A 44 6.39 5.63 -12.76
N TYR A 45 7.13 6.67 -12.34
CA TYR A 45 7.40 7.82 -13.20
C TYR A 45 8.14 7.43 -14.49
N PHE A 46 9.17 6.59 -14.39
CA PHE A 46 9.87 6.07 -15.57
C PHE A 46 8.98 5.18 -16.42
N HIS A 47 8.17 4.32 -15.80
CA HIS A 47 7.22 3.46 -16.49
C HIS A 47 6.22 4.27 -17.33
N GLU A 48 5.58 5.28 -16.74
CA GLU A 48 4.66 6.16 -17.48
C GLU A 48 5.39 6.97 -18.56
N LYS A 49 6.62 7.42 -18.32
CA LYS A 49 7.43 8.13 -19.32
C LYS A 49 7.72 7.25 -20.54
N VAL A 50 8.17 6.02 -20.30
CA VAL A 50 8.39 4.99 -21.33
C VAL A 50 7.07 4.70 -22.05
N TRP A 51 6.00 4.42 -21.32
CA TRP A 51 4.68 4.10 -21.89
C TRP A 51 4.11 5.23 -22.76
N SER A 52 4.40 6.50 -22.41
CA SER A 52 3.95 7.66 -23.18
C SER A 52 4.72 7.87 -24.49
N GLN A 53 5.99 7.43 -24.54
CA GLN A 53 6.85 7.60 -25.71
C GLN A 53 6.58 6.54 -26.80
N TYR A 54 6.09 5.36 -26.43
CA TYR A 54 5.79 4.29 -27.37
C TYR A 54 4.31 4.31 -27.82
N ILE A 55 4.07 4.88 -29.01
CA ILE A 55 2.77 4.96 -29.69
C ILE A 55 1.98 3.63 -29.75
N PRO A 56 2.57 2.43 -29.97
CA PRO A 56 1.80 1.18 -29.98
C PRO A 56 1.29 0.74 -28.59
N LEU A 57 1.96 1.10 -27.49
CA LEU A 57 1.53 0.78 -26.12
C LEU A 57 0.34 1.64 -25.65
N ARG A 58 0.14 2.78 -26.32
CA ARG A 58 -1.01 3.68 -26.12
C ARG A 58 -2.35 3.03 -26.48
N ARG A 59 -2.35 1.99 -27.33
CA ARG A 59 -3.54 1.18 -27.66
C ARG A 59 -3.95 0.18 -26.58
N TYR A 60 -3.00 -0.26 -25.74
CA TYR A 60 -3.28 -1.13 -24.59
C TYR A 60 -3.53 -0.34 -23.30
N ALA A 61 -3.25 0.97 -23.30
CA ALA A 61 -3.50 1.87 -22.17
C ALA A 61 -4.99 2.03 -21.83
N SER A 62 -5.89 1.65 -22.74
CA SER A 62 -7.34 1.63 -22.52
C SER A 62 -7.83 0.39 -21.75
N ASP A 63 -7.02 -0.67 -21.62
CA ASP A 63 -7.39 -1.85 -20.85
C ASP A 63 -6.88 -1.73 -19.39
N PRO A 64 -7.78 -1.58 -18.40
CA PRO A 64 -7.39 -1.44 -17.00
C PRO A 64 -6.57 -2.63 -16.48
N ARG A 65 -6.78 -3.83 -17.02
CA ARG A 65 -6.14 -5.07 -16.56
C ARG A 65 -4.66 -5.09 -16.88
N ILE A 66 -4.29 -4.61 -18.08
CA ILE A 66 -2.89 -4.55 -18.51
C ILE A 66 -2.16 -3.47 -17.73
N LYS A 67 -2.85 -2.36 -17.42
CA LYS A 67 -2.27 -1.27 -16.62
C LYS A 67 -2.01 -1.70 -15.17
N THR A 68 -2.95 -2.40 -14.54
CA THR A 68 -2.77 -2.93 -13.18
C THR A 68 -1.76 -4.08 -13.12
N ALA A 69 -1.73 -4.98 -14.11
CA ALA A 69 -0.72 -6.03 -14.19
C ALA A 69 0.69 -5.46 -14.36
N SER A 70 0.87 -4.47 -15.25
CA SER A 70 2.16 -3.82 -15.46
C SER A 70 2.62 -3.06 -14.21
N PHE A 71 1.68 -2.38 -13.53
CA PHE A 71 1.93 -1.74 -12.24
C PHE A 71 2.39 -2.75 -11.18
N ALA A 72 1.70 -3.88 -11.05
CA ALA A 72 2.07 -4.92 -10.10
C ALA A 72 3.45 -5.51 -10.39
N VAL A 73 3.75 -5.83 -11.66
CA VAL A 73 5.04 -6.41 -12.06
C VAL A 73 6.21 -5.48 -11.72
N ILE A 74 6.07 -4.18 -11.98
CA ILE A 74 7.12 -3.20 -11.67
C ILE A 74 7.28 -3.05 -10.16
N HIS A 75 6.17 -2.93 -9.43
CA HIS A 75 6.19 -2.84 -7.97
C HIS A 75 6.91 -4.05 -7.35
N PHE A 76 6.52 -5.27 -7.75
CA PHE A 76 7.18 -6.50 -7.30
C PHE A 76 8.66 -6.55 -7.66
N SER A 77 9.01 -6.20 -8.90
CA SER A 77 10.40 -6.24 -9.37
C SER A 77 11.28 -5.23 -8.60
N VAL A 78 10.76 -4.04 -8.34
CA VAL A 78 11.47 -2.98 -7.62
C VAL A 78 11.60 -3.35 -6.15
N ALA A 79 10.52 -3.75 -5.48
CA ALA A 79 10.53 -4.16 -4.08
C ALA A 79 11.51 -5.31 -3.86
N PHE A 80 11.48 -6.32 -4.74
CA PHE A 80 12.43 -7.44 -4.72
C PHE A 80 13.88 -6.97 -4.84
N ASN A 81 14.21 -6.14 -5.83
CA ASN A 81 15.58 -5.67 -6.06
C ASN A 81 16.10 -4.83 -4.90
N VAL A 82 15.27 -3.94 -4.34
CA VAL A 82 15.64 -3.08 -3.22
C VAL A 82 15.87 -3.91 -1.97
N ALA A 83 14.93 -4.80 -1.63
CA ALA A 83 15.06 -5.68 -0.48
C ALA A 83 16.26 -6.61 -0.63
N TYR A 84 16.49 -7.18 -1.83
CA TYR A 84 17.68 -7.97 -2.14
C TYR A 84 18.98 -7.18 -1.94
N MET A 85 19.04 -5.93 -2.41
CA MET A 85 20.23 -5.10 -2.29
C MET A 85 20.52 -4.70 -0.84
N LEU A 86 19.48 -4.57 -0.01
CA LEU A 86 19.60 -4.20 1.41
C LEU A 86 19.88 -5.41 2.32
N THR A 87 19.28 -6.57 2.05
CA THR A 87 19.44 -7.77 2.90
C THR A 87 20.46 -8.78 2.37
N GLY A 88 20.90 -8.66 1.11
CA GLY A 88 21.82 -9.60 0.47
C GLY A 88 21.23 -10.99 0.22
N SER A 89 19.95 -11.21 0.49
CA SER A 89 19.27 -12.50 0.37
C SER A 89 18.07 -12.43 -0.56
N TRP A 90 18.13 -13.23 -1.63
CA TRP A 90 17.05 -13.37 -2.61
C TRP A 90 15.76 -13.92 -1.98
N LEU A 91 15.88 -14.76 -0.93
CA LEU A 91 14.74 -15.29 -0.19
C LEU A 91 14.02 -14.18 0.58
N ILE A 92 14.76 -13.34 1.30
CA ILE A 92 14.18 -12.27 2.12
C ILE A 92 13.53 -11.21 1.22
N GLY A 93 14.19 -10.86 0.10
CA GLY A 93 13.60 -9.96 -0.89
C GLY A 93 12.32 -10.50 -1.53
N GLY A 94 12.27 -11.81 -1.84
CA GLY A 94 11.07 -12.46 -2.37
C GLY A 94 9.92 -12.51 -1.36
N VAL A 95 10.22 -12.86 -0.12
CA VAL A 95 9.23 -12.91 0.97
C VAL A 95 8.68 -11.51 1.27
N MET A 96 9.54 -10.49 1.36
CA MET A 96 9.12 -9.09 1.55
C MET A 96 8.17 -8.62 0.45
N ALA A 97 8.54 -8.85 -0.81
CA ALA A 97 7.72 -8.43 -1.96
C ALA A 97 6.30 -9.05 -1.96
N MET A 98 6.13 -10.25 -1.39
CA MET A 98 4.82 -10.92 -1.29
C MET A 98 4.05 -10.57 -0.01
N ILE A 99 4.74 -10.35 1.10
CA ILE A 99 4.11 -10.09 2.40
C ILE A 99 3.51 -8.69 2.43
N GLU A 100 4.18 -7.68 1.88
CA GLU A 100 3.72 -6.29 1.89
C GLU A 100 2.30 -6.13 1.30
N PRO A 101 2.02 -6.61 0.06
CA PRO A 101 0.69 -6.50 -0.53
C PRO A 101 -0.37 -7.29 0.24
N SER A 102 0.01 -8.44 0.79
CA SER A 102 -0.89 -9.34 1.51
C SER A 102 -1.36 -8.73 2.83
N ILE A 103 -0.43 -8.18 3.62
CA ILE A 103 -0.78 -7.58 4.90
C ILE A 103 -1.43 -6.21 4.71
N ASN A 104 -1.04 -5.41 3.72
CA ASN A 104 -1.72 -4.15 3.41
C ASN A 104 -3.19 -4.40 3.02
N THR A 105 -3.46 -5.45 2.24
CA THR A 105 -4.84 -5.86 1.89
C THR A 105 -5.62 -6.30 3.13
N CYS A 106 -5.02 -7.11 4.01
CA CYS A 106 -5.66 -7.52 5.27
C CYS A 106 -5.93 -6.33 6.19
N ALA A 107 -4.98 -5.42 6.33
CA ALA A 107 -5.10 -4.23 7.15
C ALA A 107 -6.20 -3.29 6.63
N TYR A 108 -6.30 -3.12 5.32
CA TYR A 108 -7.41 -2.40 4.69
C TYR A 108 -8.75 -3.05 5.03
N TYR A 109 -8.85 -4.38 4.88
CA TYR A 109 -10.07 -5.13 5.22
C TYR A 109 -10.48 -4.98 6.69
N PHE A 110 -9.54 -5.07 7.63
CA PHE A 110 -9.81 -4.85 9.07
C PHE A 110 -10.14 -3.40 9.39
N HIS A 111 -9.45 -2.43 8.78
CA HIS A 111 -9.72 -1.01 8.95
C HIS A 111 -11.13 -0.65 8.47
N GLU A 112 -11.55 -1.17 7.31
CA GLU A 112 -12.91 -1.00 6.77
C GLU A 112 -13.95 -1.63 7.70
N LYS A 113 -13.69 -2.86 8.19
CA LYS A 113 -14.57 -3.59 9.12
C LYS A 113 -14.75 -2.87 10.46
N MET A 114 -13.69 -2.30 11.03
CA MET A 114 -13.76 -1.51 12.27
C MET A 114 -14.46 -0.17 12.07
N TRP A 115 -14.32 0.44 10.89
CA TRP A 115 -14.95 1.72 10.60
C TRP A 115 -16.45 1.58 10.34
N GLN A 116 -16.92 0.50 9.72
CA GLN A 116 -18.35 0.23 9.55
C GLN A 116 -19.08 0.17 10.89
N GLY A 117 -18.49 -0.48 11.92
CA GLY A 117 -19.07 -0.53 13.28
C GLY A 117 -19.10 0.82 14.02
N LYS A 118 -18.29 1.80 13.61
CA LYS A 118 -18.34 3.18 14.14
C LYS A 118 -19.23 4.11 13.31
N ALA A 119 -19.37 3.88 12.01
CA ALA A 119 -20.21 4.67 11.13
C ALA A 119 -21.70 4.50 11.45
N GLU A 120 -22.15 3.27 11.76
CA GLU A 120 -23.53 3.05 12.25
C GLU A 120 -23.82 3.82 13.54
N ARG A 121 -22.89 3.83 14.49
CA ARG A 121 -23.10 4.46 15.81
C ARG A 121 -23.27 5.99 15.73
N SER A 122 -22.66 6.64 14.74
CA SER A 122 -22.79 8.09 14.52
C SER A 122 -24.12 8.48 13.88
N GLN A 123 -24.73 7.59 13.07
CA GLN A 123 -26.02 7.84 12.43
C GLN A 123 -27.18 7.71 13.42
N TRP A 124 -27.10 6.77 14.38
CA TRP A 124 -28.05 6.66 15.49
C TRP A 124 -28.04 7.88 16.42
N GLN A 125 -26.87 8.50 16.67
CA GLN A 125 -26.78 9.69 17.52
C GLN A 125 -27.39 10.95 16.87
N CYS A 126 -27.25 11.14 15.55
CA CYS A 126 -27.96 12.21 14.85
C CYS A 126 -29.47 11.95 14.76
N ALA A 127 -29.91 10.70 14.52
CA ALA A 127 -31.33 10.35 14.49
C ALA A 127 -32.01 10.54 15.86
N HIS A 128 -31.34 10.21 16.96
CA HIS A 128 -31.87 10.44 18.31
C HIS A 128 -31.93 11.92 18.69
N HIS A 129 -30.98 12.75 18.25
CA HIS A 129 -30.98 14.19 18.56
C HIS A 129 -32.08 14.93 17.79
N SER A 130 -32.38 14.51 16.57
CA SER A 130 -33.48 15.06 15.75
C SER A 130 -34.87 14.63 16.20
N ALA A 131 -35.01 13.46 16.87
CA ALA A 131 -36.31 12.99 17.37
C ALA A 131 -36.72 13.63 18.71
N VAL A 132 -35.76 14.06 19.54
CA VAL A 132 -36.02 14.65 20.86
C VAL A 132 -36.26 16.17 20.80
N THR A 133 -35.90 16.83 19.69
CA THR A 133 -36.10 18.29 19.50
C THR A 133 -37.40 18.65 18.76
N LEU A 134 -38.20 17.66 18.36
CA LEU A 134 -39.49 17.82 17.67
C LEU A 134 -40.69 17.35 18.53
N SER A 135 -40.52 17.20 19.84
CA SER A 135 -41.58 16.92 20.82
C SER A 135 -41.56 17.99 21.91
#